data_AF-A0A965RIA2-F1
#
_entry.id   AF-A0A965RIA2-F1
#
_cell.length_a   1.000
_cell.length_b   1.000
_cell.length_c   1.000
_cell.angle_alpha   90.00
_cell.angle_beta   90.00
_cell.angle_gamma   90.00
#
_symmetry.space_group_name_H-M   'P 1'
#
loop_
_entity.id
_entity.type
_entity.pdbx_description
1 polymer ?
#
loop_
_entity_poly.entity_id
_entity_poly.type
_entity_poly.pdbx_seq_one_letter_code
_entity_poly.pdbx_strand_id
1 'polypeptide(L)'
;MADLAFTDKFGNYHIVDVKTHREDTKFNMPNLTSVERLSRFYEDDKHYFSLLIIKYRIDGASLIVTEVTFKPIEFLGWDCLTIGALGWGQIQIANSNNVTINKNYSRKLWMIELCDILLEFYPKEITKIGERIKRFETIKEFWLQKEDL
;
A
#
# COMPACT_ATOMS: atom_id res chain seq x y z
N MET A 1 -7.31 -11.07 -2.23
CA MET A 1 -8.78 -10.99 -2.42
C MET A 1 -9.15 -9.53 -2.62
N ALA A 2 -10.21 -9.22 -3.35
CA ALA A 2 -10.77 -7.88 -3.49
C ALA A 2 -12.00 -7.79 -2.60
N ASP A 3 -12.32 -6.62 -2.05
CA ASP A 3 -13.53 -6.47 -1.23
C ASP A 3 -14.77 -6.45 -2.11
N LEU A 4 -14.67 -5.77 -3.25
CA LEU A 4 -15.71 -5.71 -4.28
C LEU A 4 -15.07 -5.83 -5.66
N ALA A 5 -15.82 -6.35 -6.63
CA ALA A 5 -15.45 -6.30 -8.03
C ALA A 5 -16.68 -6.11 -8.91
N PHE A 6 -16.55 -5.32 -9.96
CA PHE A 6 -17.63 -5.09 -10.91
C PHE A 6 -17.08 -4.71 -12.29
N THR A 7 -17.89 -4.91 -13.33
CA THR A 7 -17.61 -4.35 -14.67
C THR A 7 -18.54 -3.17 -14.89
N ASP A 8 -17.99 -2.04 -15.33
CA ASP A 8 -18.79 -0.85 -15.61
C ASP A 8 -19.53 -0.95 -16.95
N LYS A 9 -20.38 0.04 -17.24
CA LYS A 9 -21.15 0.11 -18.50
C LYS A 9 -20.29 0.28 -19.76
N PHE A 10 -19.00 0.60 -19.60
CA PHE A 10 -18.04 0.75 -20.69
C PHE A 10 -17.18 -0.50 -20.89
N GLY A 11 -17.40 -1.55 -20.08
CA GLY A 11 -16.64 -2.80 -20.15
C GLY A 11 -15.31 -2.77 -19.41
N ASN A 12 -15.08 -1.78 -18.54
CA ASN A 12 -13.91 -1.74 -17.67
C ASN A 12 -14.15 -2.59 -16.42
N TYR A 13 -13.18 -3.42 -16.05
CA TYR A 13 -13.25 -4.27 -14.86
C TYR A 13 -12.57 -3.59 -13.68
N HIS A 14 -13.34 -3.33 -12.63
CA HIS A 14 -12.87 -2.71 -11.40
C HIS A 14 -12.74 -3.74 -10.29
N ILE A 15 -11.56 -3.78 -9.68
CA ILE A 15 -11.34 -4.37 -8.36
C ILE A 15 -11.30 -3.23 -7.36
N VAL A 16 -12.09 -3.32 -6.29
CA VAL A 16 -12.16 -2.29 -5.25
C VAL A 16 -11.61 -2.81 -3.94
N ASP A 17 -10.74 -2.02 -3.33
CA ASP A 17 -10.28 -2.17 -1.96
C ASP A 17 -10.90 -1.05 -1.10
N VAL A 18 -11.58 -1.45 -0.02
CA VAL A 18 -12.33 -0.53 0.85
C VAL A 18 -11.51 -0.24 2.08
N LYS A 19 -11.21 1.04 2.32
CA LYS A 19 -10.44 1.50 3.46
C LYS A 19 -11.25 2.47 4.29
N THR A 20 -11.39 2.19 5.57
CA THR A 20 -11.99 3.11 6.53
C THR A 20 -10.89 3.76 7.35
N HIS A 21 -11.04 5.05 7.64
CA HIS A 21 -10.08 5.82 8.43
C HIS A 21 -10.80 6.68 9.47
N ARG A 22 -10.37 6.56 10.72
CA ARG A 22 -10.88 7.38 11.81
C ARG A 22 -10.00 8.62 11.98
N GLU A 23 -10.58 9.80 11.81
CA GLU A 23 -9.82 11.07 11.70
C GLU A 23 -9.03 11.45 12.96
N ASP A 24 -9.47 11.00 14.14
CA ASP A 24 -8.79 11.28 15.41
C ASP A 24 -7.56 10.38 15.67
N THR A 25 -7.29 9.42 14.78
CA THR A 25 -6.10 8.58 14.88
C THR A 25 -4.89 9.32 14.32
N LYS A 26 -3.82 9.39 15.13
CA LYS A 26 -2.62 10.18 14.80
C LYS A 26 -1.79 9.60 13.65
N PHE A 27 -1.85 8.29 13.43
CA PHE A 27 -1.05 7.61 12.42
C PHE A 27 -1.74 6.34 11.95
N ASN A 28 -1.95 6.22 10.64
CA ASN A 28 -2.47 5.02 10.00
C ASN A 28 -1.82 4.89 8.62
N MET A 29 -1.16 3.75 8.39
CA MET A 29 -0.46 3.42 7.15
C MET A 29 -1.08 2.15 6.54
N PRO A 30 -2.30 2.24 5.99
CA PRO A 30 -3.00 1.07 5.51
C PRO A 30 -2.33 0.49 4.27
N ASN A 31 -2.26 -0.83 4.27
CA ASN A 31 -1.86 -1.67 3.15
C ASN A 31 -2.93 -1.66 2.04
N LEU A 32 -2.56 -1.29 0.81
CA LEU A 32 -3.46 -1.30 -0.35
C LEU A 32 -3.34 -2.60 -1.15
N THR A 33 -2.20 -2.81 -1.79
CA THR A 33 -1.98 -3.99 -2.65
C THR A 33 -0.49 -4.30 -2.82
N SER A 34 -0.16 -5.53 -3.20
CA SER A 34 1.20 -5.89 -3.58
C SER A 34 1.56 -5.27 -4.93
N VAL A 35 2.81 -4.82 -5.07
CA VAL A 35 3.31 -4.23 -6.33
C VAL A 35 3.29 -5.24 -7.48
N GLU A 36 3.59 -6.52 -7.20
CA GLU A 36 3.59 -7.59 -8.21
C GLU A 36 2.16 -7.90 -8.68
N ARG A 37 1.21 -7.97 -7.73
CA ARG A 37 -0.21 -8.19 -8.04
C ARG A 37 -0.79 -7.05 -8.87
N LEU A 38 -0.49 -5.80 -8.53
CA LEU A 38 -0.98 -4.64 -9.27
C LEU A 38 -0.39 -4.61 -10.68
N SER A 39 0.92 -4.85 -10.80
CA SER A 39 1.62 -4.82 -12.10
C SER A 39 1.03 -5.83 -13.07
N ARG A 40 0.80 -7.07 -12.63
CA ARG A 40 0.11 -8.09 -13.45
C ARG A 40 -1.33 -7.72 -13.78
N PHE A 41 -2.05 -7.15 -12.82
CA PHE A 41 -3.44 -6.77 -13.02
C PHE A 41 -3.58 -5.70 -14.11
N TYR A 42 -2.62 -4.79 -14.21
CA TYR A 42 -2.57 -3.70 -15.19
C TYR A 42 -1.99 -4.10 -16.55
N GLU A 43 -1.66 -5.38 -16.77
CA GLU A 43 -1.35 -5.90 -18.12
C GLU A 43 -2.56 -5.80 -19.07
N ASP A 44 -3.79 -5.73 -18.54
CA ASP A 44 -4.99 -5.39 -19.29
C ASP A 44 -5.38 -3.92 -19.04
N ASP A 45 -5.43 -3.12 -20.10
CA ASP A 45 -5.78 -1.70 -20.04
C ASP A 45 -7.21 -1.44 -19.55
N LYS A 46 -8.10 -2.44 -19.61
CA LYS A 46 -9.49 -2.35 -19.11
C LYS A 46 -9.61 -2.67 -17.62
N HIS A 47 -8.53 -3.08 -16.96
CA HIS A 47 -8.53 -3.36 -15.54
C HIS A 47 -8.22 -2.10 -14.72
N TYR A 48 -8.93 -1.90 -13.62
CA TYR A 48 -8.78 -0.74 -12.74
C TYR A 48 -8.76 -1.19 -11.29
N PHE A 49 -7.67 -0.89 -10.58
CA PHE A 49 -7.61 -1.09 -9.15
C PHE A 49 -8.07 0.21 -8.49
N SER A 50 -9.25 0.17 -7.87
CA SER A 50 -9.92 1.33 -7.30
C SER A 50 -9.93 1.27 -5.78
N LEU A 51 -9.84 2.42 -5.15
CA LEU A 51 -9.90 2.59 -3.71
C LEU A 51 -11.23 3.26 -3.35
N LEU A 52 -11.94 2.68 -2.39
CA LEU A 52 -13.04 3.34 -1.69
C LEU A 52 -12.57 3.71 -0.28
N ILE A 53 -12.18 4.96 -0.10
CA ILE A 53 -11.68 5.49 1.17
C ILE A 53 -12.82 6.23 1.88
N ILE A 54 -13.14 5.81 3.10
CA ILE A 54 -14.21 6.37 3.92
C ILE A 54 -13.58 6.94 5.19
N LYS A 55 -13.58 8.27 5.33
CA LYS A 55 -13.18 8.92 6.58
C LYS A 55 -14.39 9.10 7.48
N TYR A 56 -14.17 8.89 8.77
CA TYR A 56 -15.21 9.02 9.76
C TYR A 56 -14.67 9.53 11.10
N ARG A 57 -15.58 10.06 11.91
CA ARG A 57 -15.35 10.36 13.33
C ARG A 57 -16.42 9.69 14.19
N ILE A 58 -16.11 9.53 15.47
CA ILE A 58 -17.06 9.00 16.45
C ILE A 58 -17.61 10.17 17.26
N ASP A 59 -18.93 10.26 17.38
CA ASP A 59 -19.63 11.24 18.19
C ASP A 59 -20.60 10.52 19.14
N GLY A 60 -20.21 10.40 20.41
CA GLY A 60 -20.89 9.55 21.37
C GLY A 60 -20.96 8.09 20.91
N ALA A 61 -22.18 7.57 20.70
CA ALA A 61 -22.44 6.23 20.19
C ALA A 61 -22.62 6.17 18.65
N SER A 62 -22.48 7.29 17.96
CA SER A 62 -22.71 7.39 16.51
C SER A 62 -21.39 7.46 15.73
N LEU A 63 -21.40 6.86 14.54
CA LEU A 63 -20.35 7.03 13.54
C LEU A 63 -20.81 8.05 12.50
N ILE A 64 -20.04 9.11 12.32
CA ILE A 64 -20.31 10.16 11.32
C ILE A 64 -19.29 10.02 10.21
N VAL A 65 -19.74 9.66 9.01
CA VAL A 65 -18.90 9.67 7.80
C VAL A 65 -18.68 11.13 7.39
N THR A 66 -17.42 11.52 7.30
CA THR A 66 -17.01 12.91 6.99
C THR A 66 -16.61 13.07 5.53
N GLU A 67 -16.00 12.04 4.94
CA GLU A 67 -15.51 12.07 3.56
C GLU A 67 -15.60 10.67 2.93
N VAL A 68 -15.99 10.61 1.65
CA VAL A 68 -15.95 9.39 0.85
C VAL A 68 -15.25 9.67 -0.47
N THR A 69 -14.15 8.97 -0.71
CA THR A 69 -13.35 9.07 -1.93
C THR A 69 -13.35 7.74 -2.65
N PHE A 70 -13.84 7.73 -3.90
CA PHE A 70 -13.81 6.56 -4.77
C PHE A 70 -13.05 6.87 -6.06
N LYS A 71 -11.82 6.35 -6.20
CA LYS A 71 -10.92 6.64 -7.32
C LYS A 71 -9.98 5.46 -7.63
N PRO A 72 -9.53 5.32 -8.89
CA PRO A 72 -8.41 4.44 -9.21
C PRO A 72 -7.15 4.79 -8.41
N ILE A 73 -6.32 3.81 -8.09
CA ILE A 73 -5.08 4.03 -7.31
C ILE A 73 -4.10 4.95 -8.04
N GLU A 74 -4.08 4.94 -9.38
CA GLU A 74 -3.23 5.83 -10.17
C GLU A 74 -3.56 7.31 -9.98
N PHE A 75 -4.71 7.65 -9.37
CA PHE A 75 -5.03 9.04 -9.03
C PHE A 75 -4.44 9.46 -7.70
N LEU A 76 -3.89 8.55 -6.89
CA LEU A 76 -3.15 8.92 -5.69
C LEU A 76 -1.72 9.27 -6.11
N GLY A 77 -1.27 10.46 -5.71
CA GLY A 77 0.10 10.89 -5.96
C GLY A 77 1.11 10.08 -5.14
N TRP A 78 2.31 9.86 -5.70
CA TRP A 78 3.39 9.17 -4.99
C TRP A 78 3.90 9.93 -3.76
N ASP A 79 3.56 11.22 -3.62
CA ASP A 79 3.80 12.04 -2.42
C ASP A 79 3.02 11.56 -1.18
N CYS A 80 1.92 10.83 -1.38
CA CYS A 80 1.10 10.27 -0.30
C CYS A 80 1.17 8.74 -0.18
N LEU A 81 1.96 8.09 -1.05
CA LEU A 81 2.15 6.65 -1.09
C LEU A 81 3.55 6.25 -0.61
N THR A 82 3.68 5.00 -0.17
CA THR A 82 4.98 4.42 0.20
C THR A 82 5.00 2.92 -0.07
N ILE A 83 6.19 2.32 -0.04
CA ILE A 83 6.40 0.88 -0.22
C ILE A 83 6.78 0.24 1.12
N GLY A 84 5.94 -0.70 1.57
CA GLY A 84 6.19 -1.56 2.71
C GLY A 84 7.02 -2.80 2.34
N ALA A 85 7.90 -3.22 3.25
CA ALA A 85 8.80 -4.37 3.09
C ALA A 85 8.10 -5.72 3.34
N LEU A 86 7.04 -6.02 2.57
CA LEU A 86 6.33 -7.31 2.62
C LEU A 86 6.30 -7.97 1.23
N GLY A 87 6.78 -9.21 1.13
CA GLY A 87 6.84 -9.95 -0.13
C GLY A 87 7.66 -9.20 -1.18
N TRP A 88 7.08 -9.01 -2.38
CA TRP A 88 7.66 -8.19 -3.46
C TRP A 88 7.65 -6.68 -3.18
N GLY A 89 7.05 -6.24 -2.07
CA GLY A 89 6.73 -4.84 -1.82
C GLY A 89 5.22 -4.64 -1.80
N GLN A 90 4.77 -3.76 -0.91
CA GLN A 90 3.36 -3.46 -0.72
C GLN A 90 3.12 -1.96 -0.80
N ILE A 91 2.23 -1.53 -1.69
CA ILE A 91 1.81 -0.14 -1.78
C ILE A 91 0.95 0.17 -0.56
N GLN A 92 1.30 1.26 0.12
CA GLN A 92 0.66 1.74 1.33
C GLN A 92 0.34 3.23 1.19
N ILE A 93 -0.69 3.70 1.89
CA ILE A 93 -0.87 5.13 2.11
C ILE A 93 0.09 5.53 3.23
N ALA A 94 0.98 6.49 2.99
CA ALA A 94 1.98 6.92 3.99
C ALA A 94 1.33 7.54 5.24
N ASN A 95 0.22 8.27 5.04
CA ASN A 95 -0.59 8.82 6.13
C ASN A 95 -2.04 9.05 5.66
N SER A 96 -3.00 8.29 6.19
CA SER A 96 -4.43 8.40 5.81
C SER A 96 -5.06 9.78 6.07
N ASN A 97 -4.45 10.63 6.90
CA ASN A 97 -4.90 12.00 7.10
C ASN A 97 -4.55 12.93 5.92
N ASN A 98 -3.53 12.58 5.13
CA ASN A 98 -3.04 13.39 4.01
C ASN A 98 -2.96 12.54 2.73
N VAL A 99 -4.07 12.50 1.98
CA VAL A 99 -4.16 11.77 0.71
C VAL A 99 -4.28 12.77 -0.43
N THR A 100 -3.27 12.80 -1.30
CA THR A 100 -3.23 13.68 -2.47
C THR A 100 -3.92 13.00 -3.65
N ILE A 101 -4.90 13.67 -4.26
CA ILE A 101 -5.64 13.17 -5.43
C ILE A 101 -5.32 14.01 -6.67
N ASN A 102 -4.71 13.38 -7.67
CA ASN A 102 -4.45 13.93 -8.99
C ASN A 102 -5.32 13.22 -10.04
N LYS A 103 -6.44 13.83 -10.42
CA LYS A 103 -7.44 13.22 -11.32
C LYS A 103 -6.96 13.03 -12.77
N ASN A 104 -5.87 13.70 -13.16
CA ASN A 104 -5.35 13.64 -14.53
C ASN A 104 -4.05 12.83 -14.61
N TYR A 105 -3.75 12.05 -13.59
CA TYR A 105 -2.52 11.30 -13.55
C TYR A 105 -2.59 10.10 -14.50
N SER A 106 -1.74 10.11 -15.53
CA SER A 106 -1.59 9.00 -16.47
C SER A 106 -1.12 7.72 -15.75
N ARG A 107 -1.86 6.63 -15.94
CA ARG A 107 -1.46 5.29 -15.47
C ARG A 107 -0.04 4.91 -15.91
N LYS A 108 0.33 5.21 -17.15
CA LYS A 108 1.67 4.90 -17.68
C LYS A 108 2.75 5.61 -16.85
N LEU A 109 2.60 6.91 -16.62
CA LEU A 109 3.56 7.69 -15.84
C LEU A 109 3.60 7.18 -14.40
N TRP A 110 2.42 6.93 -13.80
CA TRP A 110 2.31 6.42 -12.44
C TRP A 110 3.02 5.07 -12.27
N MET A 111 2.91 4.17 -13.25
CA MET A 111 3.59 2.86 -13.24
C MET A 111 5.10 2.98 -13.48
N ILE A 112 5.56 3.96 -14.27
CA ILE A 112 7.01 4.23 -14.41
C ILE A 112 7.58 4.72 -13.07
N GLU A 113 6.88 5.65 -12.41
CA GLU A 113 7.29 6.13 -11.08
C GLU A 113 7.28 5.01 -10.03
N LEU A 114 6.30 4.08 -10.08
CA LEU A 114 6.32 2.86 -9.27
C LEU A 114 7.63 2.08 -9.46
N CYS A 115 8.04 1.87 -10.71
CA CYS A 115 9.28 1.15 -11.02
C CYS A 115 10.50 1.88 -10.48
N ASP A 116 10.61 3.19 -10.68
CA ASP A 116 11.73 4.00 -10.20
C ASP A 116 11.84 3.94 -8.66
N ILE A 117 10.72 4.07 -7.95
CA ILE A 117 10.65 3.94 -6.49
C ILE A 117 11.08 2.56 -6.02
N LEU A 118 10.64 1.49 -6.69
CA LEU A 118 11.04 0.12 -6.35
C LEU A 118 12.53 -0.14 -6.58
N LEU A 119 13.09 0.38 -7.67
CA LEU A 119 14.50 0.27 -7.98
C LEU A 119 15.39 1.00 -6.96
N GLU A 120 14.88 2.07 -6.33
CA GLU A 120 15.56 2.73 -5.20
C GLU A 120 15.34 1.98 -3.86
N PHE A 121 14.16 1.40 -3.68
CA PHE A 121 13.76 0.71 -2.45
C PHE A 121 14.51 -0.61 -2.24
N TYR A 122 14.60 -1.47 -3.25
CA TYR A 122 15.16 -2.82 -3.09
C TYR A 122 16.62 -2.87 -2.62
N PRO A 123 17.55 -2.02 -3.12
CA PRO A 123 18.92 -2.00 -2.63
C PRO A 123 19.02 -1.70 -1.12
N LYS A 124 18.13 -0.83 -0.61
CA LYS A 124 18.06 -0.51 0.82
C LYS A 124 17.59 -1.72 1.63
N GLU A 125 16.61 -2.46 1.12
CA GLU A 125 16.14 -3.69 1.77
C GLU A 125 17.18 -4.80 1.76
N ILE A 126 17.95 -4.97 0.67
CA ILE A 126 19.07 -5.91 0.61
C ILE A 126 20.09 -5.61 1.72
N THR A 127 20.45 -4.34 1.89
CA THR A 127 21.38 -3.91 2.96
C THR A 127 20.83 -4.27 4.34
N LYS A 128 19.56 -3.93 4.63
CA LYS A 128 18.91 -4.26 5.91
C LYS A 128 18.85 -5.76 6.17
N ILE A 129 18.57 -6.56 5.14
CA ILE A 129 18.56 -8.03 5.25
C ILE A 129 19.97 -8.53 5.60
N GLY A 130 21.00 -8.00 4.95
CA GLY A 130 22.39 -8.34 5.28
C GLY A 130 22.76 -8.02 6.73
N GLU A 131 22.35 -6.87 7.26
CA GLU A 131 22.55 -6.50 8.67
C GLU A 131 21.80 -7.45 9.64
N ARG A 132 20.57 -7.82 9.29
CA ARG A 132 19.76 -8.76 10.08
C ARG A 132 20.41 -10.15 10.12
N ILE A 133 20.93 -10.63 8.99
CA ILE A 133 21.64 -11.92 8.93
C ILE A 133 22.84 -11.88 9.89
N LYS A 134 23.72 -10.88 9.76
CA LYS A 134 24.90 -10.71 10.63
C LYS A 134 24.53 -10.70 12.11
N ARG A 135 23.47 -9.95 12.47
CA ARG A 135 22.99 -9.88 13.85
C ARG A 135 22.58 -11.26 14.39
N PHE A 136 21.89 -12.05 13.58
CA PHE A 136 21.43 -13.38 14.00
C PHE A 136 22.52 -14.44 13.97
N GLU A 137 23.56 -14.29 13.14
CA GLU A 137 24.79 -15.08 13.25
C GLU A 137 25.45 -14.89 14.62
N THR A 138 25.66 -13.64 15.06
CA THR A 138 26.22 -13.36 16.40
C THR A 138 25.33 -13.89 17.52
N ILE A 139 24.00 -13.76 17.40
CA ILE A 139 23.07 -14.31 18.41
C ILE A 139 23.19 -15.85 18.46
N LYS A 140 23.29 -16.51 17.31
CA LYS A 140 23.45 -17.96 17.24
C LYS A 140 24.76 -18.40 17.91
N GLU A 141 25.87 -17.73 17.63
CA GLU A 141 27.17 -17.99 18.28
C GLU A 141 27.10 -17.86 19.80
N PHE A 142 26.46 -16.81 20.29
CA PHE A 142 26.23 -16.62 21.73
C PHE A 142 25.50 -17.80 22.37
N TRP A 143 24.44 -18.30 21.72
CA TRP A 143 23.67 -19.44 22.26
C TRP A 143 24.41 -20.77 22.16
N LEU A 144 25.23 -20.98 21.12
CA LEU A 144 26.08 -22.18 21.01
C LEU A 144 27.13 -22.29 22.11
N GLN A 145 27.48 -21.17 22.75
CA GLN A 145 28.42 -21.13 23.89
C GLN A 145 27.75 -21.33 25.24
N LYS A 146 26.42 -21.40 25.30
CA LYS A 146 25.69 -21.65 26.55
C LYS A 146 25.64 -23.15 26.82
N GLU A 147 25.85 -23.51 28.08
CA GLU A 147 25.52 -24.84 28.57
C GLU A 147 23.99 -24.99 28.65
N ASP A 148 23.50 -26.19 28.36
CA ASP A 148 22.10 -26.54 28.60
C ASP A 148 21.83 -26.49 30.11
N LEU A 149 20.74 -25.82 30.50
CA LEU A 149 20.26 -25.73 31.88
C LEU A 149 19.30 -26.88 32.21
#